data_AF-A0A9E2SHL9-F1
#
_entry.id   AF-A0A9E2SHL9-F1
#
_cell.length_a   1.000
_cell.length_b   1.000
_cell.length_c   1.000
_cell.angle_alpha   90.00
_cell.angle_beta   90.00
_cell.angle_gamma   90.00
#
_symmetry.space_group_name_H-M   'P 1'
#
loop_
_entity.id
_entity.type
_entity.pdbx_description
1 polymer ?
#
loop_
_entity_poly.entity_id
_entity_poly.type
_entity_poly.pdbx_seq_one_letter_code
_entity_poly.pdbx_strand_id
1 'polypeptide(L)' 'DQLAGKKVRMHIKLASEEVPAFKDTWVRVQNGWKRCMGKNFEDQDAYCFGNYKDFSGFQMPGGKQCTIYPGCTE' A
#
# COMPACT_ATOMS: atom_id res chain seq x y z
N ASP A 1 -20.06 -22.38 -6.57
CA ASP A 1 -21.10 -22.83 -7.52
C ASP A 1 -21.68 -21.80 -8.49
N GLN A 2 -21.56 -20.48 -8.29
CA GLN A 2 -22.36 -19.54 -9.11
C GLN A 2 -21.84 -19.23 -10.54
N LEU A 3 -20.62 -19.66 -10.89
CA LEU A 3 -19.93 -19.25 -12.13
C LEU A 3 -19.61 -20.40 -13.10
N ALA A 4 -19.79 -21.66 -12.68
CA ALA A 4 -19.49 -22.81 -13.54
C ALA A 4 -20.34 -22.79 -14.83
N GLY A 5 -19.70 -22.96 -16.00
CA GLY A 5 -20.38 -23.01 -17.30
C GLY A 5 -20.83 -21.67 -17.89
N LYS A 6 -20.56 -20.53 -17.24
CA LYS A 6 -20.93 -19.19 -17.72
C LYS A 6 -19.76 -18.46 -18.38
N LYS A 7 -20.06 -17.63 -19.40
CA LYS A 7 -19.09 -16.68 -19.98
C LYS A 7 -19.13 -15.37 -19.20
N VAL A 8 -17.99 -14.99 -18.61
CA VAL A 8 -17.82 -13.72 -17.90
C VAL A 8 -17.25 -12.67 -18.86
N ARG A 9 -17.83 -11.48 -18.91
CA ARG A 9 -17.27 -10.32 -19.63
C ARG A 9 -16.62 -9.39 -18.60
N MET A 10 -15.31 -9.25 -18.68
CA MET A 10 -14.53 -8.40 -17.79
C MET A 10 -14.24 -7.05 -18.45
N HIS A 11 -14.45 -5.96 -17.72
CA HIS A 11 -14.10 -4.61 -18.14
C HIS A 11 -13.01 -4.07 -17.21
N ILE A 12 -11.77 -4.07 -17.68
CA ILE A 12 -10.63 -3.53 -16.92
C ILE A 12 -10.42 -2.08 -17.34
N LYS A 13 -10.23 -1.20 -16.36
CA LYS A 13 -9.75 0.18 -16.56
C LYS A 13 -8.60 0.44 -15.60
N LEU A 14 -7.60 1.18 -16.06
CA LEU A 14 -6.51 1.63 -15.20
C LEU A 14 -7.00 2.81 -14.34
N ALA A 15 -6.71 2.77 -13.04
CA ALA A 15 -6.99 3.90 -12.15
C ALA A 15 -6.02 5.05 -12.47
N SER A 16 -6.47 6.30 -12.29
CA SER A 16 -5.62 7.48 -12.47
C SER A 16 -4.53 7.58 -11.41
N GLU A 17 -4.72 6.93 -10.26
CA GLU A 17 -3.82 6.98 -9.13
C GLU A 17 -3.80 5.63 -8.41
N GLU A 18 -2.62 5.21 -7.97
CA GLU A 18 -2.48 4.09 -7.06
C GLU A 18 -2.72 4.53 -5.60
N VAL A 19 -3.64 3.83 -4.95
CA VAL A 19 -3.94 4.00 -3.53
C VAL A 19 -3.59 2.73 -2.78
N PRO A 20 -3.19 2.83 -1.50
CA PRO A 20 -2.96 1.67 -0.66
C PRO A 20 -4.17 0.73 -0.62
N ALA A 21 -3.91 -0.57 -0.68
CA ALA A 21 -4.96 -1.60 -0.63
C ALA A 21 -5.72 -1.61 0.70
N PHE A 22 -5.05 -1.25 1.80
CA PHE A 22 -5.61 -1.26 3.15
C PHE A 22 -5.72 0.17 3.69
N LYS A 23 -6.89 0.51 4.23
CA LYS A 23 -7.09 1.79 4.90
C LYS A 23 -6.25 1.87 6.18
N ASP A 24 -5.88 3.09 6.56
CA ASP A 24 -5.19 3.40 7.83
C ASP A 24 -3.84 2.66 8.01
N THR A 25 -3.14 2.33 6.92
CA THR A 25 -1.77 1.75 6.97
C THR A 25 -0.73 2.64 6.29
N TRP A 26 -1.17 3.69 5.59
CA TRP A 26 -0.33 4.64 4.89
C TRP A 26 -0.88 6.06 4.99
N VAL A 27 0.02 7.04 4.98
CA VAL A 27 -0.30 8.47 4.99
C VAL A 27 0.10 9.09 3.67
N ARG A 28 -0.81 9.88 3.09
CA ARG A 28 -0.55 10.65 1.87
C ARG A 28 0.48 11.75 2.14
N VAL A 29 1.52 11.82 1.30
CA VAL A 29 2.51 12.89 1.28
C VAL A 29 2.60 13.49 -0.13
N GLN A 30 3.37 14.57 -0.30
CA GLN A 30 3.48 15.28 -1.58
C GLN A 30 3.85 14.35 -2.75
N ASN A 31 4.76 13.39 -2.52
CA ASN A 31 5.32 12.53 -3.56
C ASN A 31 4.86 11.06 -3.46
N GLY A 32 3.72 10.80 -2.84
CA GLY A 32 3.17 9.44 -2.73
C GLY A 32 2.69 9.12 -1.33
N TRP A 33 3.10 7.96 -0.81
CA TRP A 33 2.58 7.40 0.44
C TRP A 33 3.70 6.90 1.34
N LYS A 34 3.62 7.24 2.63
CA LYS A 34 4.50 6.69 3.67
C LYS A 34 3.78 5.63 4.47
N ARG A 35 4.45 4.50 4.72
CA ARG A 35 3.94 3.41 5.55
C ARG A 35 3.95 3.84 7.00
N CYS A 36 2.85 3.65 7.71
CA CYS A 36 2.78 3.96 9.14
C CYS A 36 3.79 3.11 9.93
N MET A 37 4.15 3.55 11.14
CA MET A 37 5.07 2.78 11.99
C MET A 37 4.47 1.44 12.44
N GLY A 38 3.15 1.35 12.64
CA GLY A 38 2.57 0.23 13.35
C GLY A 38 2.89 0.27 14.84
N LYS A 39 2.88 -0.90 15.47
CA LYS A 39 3.34 -1.06 16.87
C LYS A 39 4.86 -0.93 17.00
N ASN A 40 5.60 -1.36 15.99
CA ASN A 40 7.07 -1.37 15.90
C ASN A 40 7.52 -1.72 14.46
N PHE A 41 8.83 -1.79 14.22
CA PHE A 41 9.38 -2.11 12.89
C PHE A 41 9.03 -3.53 12.40
N GLU A 42 8.77 -4.46 13.33
CA GLU A 42 8.42 -5.85 13.02
C GLU A 42 6.94 -6.02 12.62
N ASP A 43 6.09 -5.03 12.95
CA ASP A 43 4.66 -5.03 12.62
C ASP A 43 4.45 -4.93 11.10
N GLN A 44 4.07 -6.05 10.49
CA GLN A 44 3.85 -6.16 9.05
C GLN A 44 2.52 -5.52 8.60
N ASP A 45 1.52 -5.46 9.48
CA ASP A 45 0.24 -4.83 9.16
C ASP A 45 0.38 -3.30 9.16
N ALA A 46 1.16 -2.77 10.11
CA ALA A 46 1.50 -1.36 10.26
C ALA A 46 0.31 -0.40 10.14
N TYR A 47 -0.77 -0.70 10.85
CA TYR A 47 -1.83 0.27 11.05
C TYR A 47 -1.30 1.51 11.77
N CYS A 48 -1.85 2.67 11.43
CA CYS A 48 -1.38 3.93 12.00
C CYS A 48 -1.74 4.06 13.48
N PHE A 49 -2.84 3.44 13.94
CA PHE A 49 -3.29 3.51 15.34
C PHE A 49 -3.37 4.96 15.89
N GLY A 50 -3.73 5.91 15.02
CA GLY A 50 -3.74 7.35 15.34
C GLY A 50 -2.37 8.04 15.28
N ASN A 51 -1.27 7.32 15.09
CA ASN A 51 0.05 7.88 14.81
C ASN A 51 0.25 8.11 13.31
N TYR A 52 0.10 9.36 12.90
CA TYR A 52 0.29 9.80 11.51
C TYR A 52 1.58 10.60 11.29
N LYS A 53 2.57 10.44 12.19
CA LYS A 53 3.82 11.21 12.20
C LYS A 53 5.07 10.35 12.11
N ASP A 54 5.03 9.15 12.70
CA ASP A 54 6.14 8.19 12.62
C ASP A 54 5.87 7.16 11.52
N PHE A 55 6.91 6.87 10.74
CA PHE A 55 6.82 6.04 9.55
C PHE A 55 7.88 4.96 9.57
N SER A 56 7.52 3.80 9.03
CA SER A 56 8.44 2.69 8.80
C SER A 56 8.87 2.66 7.33
N GLY A 57 10.04 2.05 7.07
CA GLY A 57 10.42 1.65 5.72
C GLY A 57 9.66 0.40 5.27
N PHE A 58 9.79 0.06 4.00
CA PHE A 58 9.26 -1.18 3.44
C PHE A 58 10.18 -1.69 2.33
N GLN A 59 10.13 -3.00 2.11
CA GLN A 59 10.90 -3.66 1.07
C GLN A 59 10.03 -3.92 -0.15
N MET A 60 10.45 -3.44 -1.31
CA MET A 60 9.82 -3.77 -2.59
C MET A 60 10.09 -5.23 -2.97
N PRO A 61 9.28 -5.85 -3.85
CA PRO A 61 9.50 -7.24 -4.30
C PRO A 61 10.91 -7.52 -4.85
N GLY A 62 11.60 -6.51 -5.38
CA GLY A 62 12.99 -6.59 -5.84
C GLY A 62 14.07 -6.44 -4.74
N GLY A 63 13.69 -6.38 -3.47
CA GLY A 63 14.63 -6.24 -2.34
C GLY A 63 15.05 -4.81 -2.01
N LYS A 64 14.71 -3.83 -2.85
CA LYS A 64 15.00 -2.41 -2.56
C LYS A 64 14.21 -1.94 -1.33
N GLN A 65 14.92 -1.38 -0.36
CA GLN A 65 14.33 -0.70 0.79
C GLN A 65 13.90 0.72 0.39
N CYS A 66 12.69 1.10 0.79
CA CYS A 66 12.03 2.34 0.39
C CYS A 66 11.31 2.97 1.58
N THR A 67 11.10 4.29 1.57
CA THR A 67 10.19 4.95 2.53
C THR A 67 9.00 5.67 1.90
N ILE A 68 8.98 5.83 0.57
CA ILE A 68 7.87 6.41 -0.19
C ILE A 68 7.43 5.49 -1.34
N TYR A 69 6.14 5.15 -1.37
CA TYR A 69 5.47 4.43 -2.47
C TYR A 69 4.70 5.37 -3.40
N PRO A 70 4.63 5.15 -4.73
CA PRO A 70 5.32 4.10 -5.50
C PRO A 70 6.74 4.52 -5.91
N GLY A 71 7.11 5.78 -5.71
CA GLY A 71 8.28 6.39 -6.34
C GLY A 71 9.61 5.77 -5.95
N CYS A 72 9.77 5.28 -4.71
CA CYS A 72 11.03 4.77 -4.15
C CYS A 72 12.28 5.44 -4.75
N THR A 73 12.28 6.78 -4.78
CA THR A 73 13.31 7.61 -5.45
C THR A 73 14.45 7.99 -4.52
N GLU A 74 14.43 7.45 -3.30
CA GLU A 74 15.48 7.56 -2.29
C GLU A 74 16.66 6.64 -2.61
#